data_AF-C5F0A1-F1
#
_entry.id   AF-C5F0A1-F1
#
_cell.length_a   1.000
_cell.length_b   1.000
_cell.length_c   1.000
_cell.angle_alpha   90.00
_cell.angle_beta   90.00
_cell.angle_gamma   90.00
#
_symmetry.space_group_name_H-M   'P 1'
#
loop_
_entity.id
_entity.type
_entity.pdbx_description
1 polymer ?
#
loop_
_entity_poly.entity_id
_entity_poly.type
_entity_poly.pdbx_seq_one_letter_code
_entity_poly.pdbx_strand_id
1 'polypeptide(L)'
;MAINLKELLVKTAEKTAKALASKEAKKTKQNEDFVRSHLTRQITAGLKSSEHFADRVIQRFTSDEFENLSSAISRAIRQTAPQESGCEHKTISQKIVDSLTGIVTILERQGKFGTVLVTTYKLGCENLLSDSELREMKLRGLL
;
A
#
# COMPACT_ATOMS: atom_id res chain seq x y z
N MET A 1 5.14 6.55 -20.74
CA MET A 1 6.33 6.14 -19.94
C MET A 1 5.87 5.11 -18.92
N ALA A 2 6.77 4.25 -18.43
CA ALA A 2 6.44 3.35 -17.33
C ALA A 2 6.44 4.12 -16.00
N ILE A 3 5.65 3.68 -15.02
CA ILE A 3 5.64 4.29 -13.68
C ILE A 3 6.99 4.04 -12.99
N ASN A 4 7.60 5.09 -12.42
CA ASN A 4 8.75 4.95 -11.54
C ASN A 4 8.28 4.46 -10.16
N LEU A 5 8.72 3.26 -9.75
CA LEU A 5 8.33 2.66 -8.49
C LEU A 5 8.71 3.52 -7.27
N LYS A 6 9.91 4.12 -7.26
CA LYS A 6 10.34 4.95 -6.12
C LYS A 6 9.42 6.15 -5.96
N GLU A 7 9.09 6.81 -7.06
CA GLU A 7 8.16 7.94 -7.08
C GLU A 7 6.76 7.54 -6.61
N LEU A 8 6.28 6.37 -7.04
CA LEU A 8 4.99 5.83 -6.61
C LEU A 8 4.96 5.62 -5.09
N LEU A 9 6.00 5.03 -4.50
CA LEU A 9 6.09 4.79 -3.06
C LEU A 9 6.12 6.10 -2.27
N VAL A 10 6.93 7.08 -2.70
CA VAL A 10 6.97 8.42 -2.06
C VAL A 10 5.61 9.08 -2.11
N LYS A 11 4.97 9.13 -3.29
CA LYS A 11 3.65 9.76 -3.44
C LYS A 11 2.57 9.07 -2.58
N THR A 12 2.62 7.75 -2.52
CA THR A 12 1.71 6.95 -1.69
C THR A 12 1.91 7.26 -0.21
N ALA A 13 3.16 7.36 0.26
CA ALA A 13 3.48 7.71 1.64
C ALA A 13 2.97 9.11 1.99
N GLU A 14 3.18 10.10 1.12
CA GLU A 14 2.69 11.48 1.31
C GLU A 14 1.16 11.55 1.39
N LYS A 15 0.44 10.87 0.49
CA LYS A 15 -1.03 10.81 0.50
C LYS A 15 -1.55 10.16 1.78
N THR A 16 -0.88 9.10 2.22
CA THR A 16 -1.26 8.36 3.45
C THR A 16 -1.00 9.23 4.68
N ALA A 17 0.17 9.85 4.78
CA ALA A 17 0.53 10.74 5.88
C ALA A 17 -0.42 11.95 5.96
N LYS A 18 -0.71 12.61 4.83
CA LYS A 18 -1.66 13.73 4.76
C LYS A 18 -3.04 13.32 5.31
N ALA A 19 -3.52 12.15 4.92
CA ALA A 19 -4.82 11.66 5.36
C ALA A 19 -4.88 11.29 6.86
N LEU A 20 -3.75 10.91 7.46
CA LEU A 20 -3.65 10.56 8.88
C LEU A 20 -3.35 11.78 9.77
N ALA A 21 -2.59 12.75 9.25
CA ALA A 21 -2.10 13.90 10.00
C ALA A 21 -3.22 14.71 10.66
N SER A 22 -4.30 15.01 9.95
CA SER A 22 -5.40 15.80 10.52
C SER A 22 -6.06 15.13 11.73
N LYS A 23 -6.19 13.79 11.73
CA LYS A 23 -6.74 13.04 12.86
C LYS A 23 -5.78 13.01 14.05
N GLU A 24 -4.50 12.74 13.77
CA GLU A 24 -3.47 12.63 14.80
C GLU A 24 -3.18 13.99 15.45
N ALA A 25 -3.09 15.07 14.66
CA ALA A 25 -2.89 16.43 15.15
C ALA A 25 -3.98 16.89 16.11
N LYS A 26 -5.26 16.56 15.81
CA LYS A 26 -6.39 16.82 16.73
C LYS A 26 -6.27 16.04 18.03
N LYS A 27 -5.82 14.78 17.96
CA LYS A 27 -5.65 13.91 19.13
C LYS A 27 -4.50 14.36 20.03
N THR A 28 -3.36 14.73 19.45
CA THR A 28 -2.14 15.10 20.18
C THR A 28 -2.02 16.59 20.46
N LYS A 29 -2.93 17.42 19.92
CA LYS A 29 -2.89 18.90 19.95
C LYS A 29 -1.60 19.49 19.39
N GLN A 30 -0.96 18.79 18.45
CA GLN A 30 0.26 19.23 17.77
C GLN A 30 -0.04 19.96 16.47
N ASN A 31 0.94 20.69 15.95
CA ASN A 31 0.86 21.32 14.64
C ASN A 31 0.72 20.25 13.53
N GLU A 32 -0.27 20.42 12.64
CA GLU A 32 -0.59 19.43 11.60
C GLU A 32 0.54 19.22 10.60
N ASP A 33 1.27 20.26 10.21
CA ASP A 33 2.39 20.16 9.28
C ASP A 33 3.57 19.39 9.89
N PHE A 34 3.83 19.61 11.18
CA PHE A 34 4.84 18.84 11.91
C PHE A 34 4.47 17.35 11.96
N VAL A 35 3.23 17.04 12.33
CA VAL A 35 2.73 15.65 12.40
C VAL A 35 2.77 15.01 11.01
N ARG A 36 2.35 15.73 9.96
CA ARG A 36 2.41 15.25 8.58
C ARG A 36 3.83 14.93 8.14
N SER A 37 4.79 15.82 8.41
CA SER A 37 6.20 15.60 8.08
C SER A 37 6.77 14.37 8.79
N HIS A 38 6.47 14.24 10.09
CA HIS A 38 6.91 13.10 10.88
C HIS A 38 6.32 11.77 10.37
N LEU A 39 5.00 11.73 10.12
CA LEU A 39 4.32 10.55 9.57
C LEU A 39 4.83 10.21 8.17
N THR A 40 5.10 11.21 7.33
CA THR A 40 5.64 10.97 5.98
C THR A 40 6.97 10.23 6.06
N ARG A 41 7.88 10.65 6.96
CA ARG A 41 9.17 9.98 7.17
C ARG A 41 8.99 8.55 7.67
N GLN A 42 8.12 8.34 8.67
CA GLN A 42 7.87 7.01 9.25
C GLN A 42 7.26 6.04 8.23
N ILE A 43 6.26 6.49 7.48
CA ILE A 43 5.60 5.67 6.46
C ILE A 43 6.55 5.38 5.31
N THR A 44 7.30 6.37 4.84
CA THR A 44 8.29 6.17 3.75
C THR A 44 9.34 5.14 4.14
N ALA A 45 9.86 5.20 5.37
CA ALA A 45 10.84 4.23 5.87
C ALA A 45 10.25 2.82 6.04
N GLY A 46 8.95 2.73 6.35
CA GLY A 46 8.24 1.47 6.58
C GLY A 46 7.59 0.86 5.34
N LEU A 47 7.46 1.62 4.25
CA LEU A 47 6.79 1.18 3.02
C LEU A 47 7.77 0.45 2.11
N LYS A 48 7.53 -0.84 1.92
CA LYS A 48 8.33 -1.74 1.08
C LYS A 48 7.45 -2.33 -0.01
N SER A 49 8.07 -2.80 -1.08
CA SER A 49 7.42 -3.54 -2.16
C SER A 49 8.12 -4.87 -2.36
N SER A 50 7.35 -5.91 -2.67
CA SER A 50 7.89 -7.15 -3.24
C SER A 50 8.33 -6.94 -4.69
N GLU A 51 9.04 -7.94 -5.23
CA GLU A 51 9.38 -8.02 -6.65
C GLU A 51 8.12 -8.12 -7.52
N HIS A 52 7.17 -8.98 -7.15
CA HIS A 52 5.87 -9.11 -7.81
C HIS A 52 5.13 -7.78 -7.92
N PHE A 53 5.08 -7.00 -6.84
CA PHE A 53 4.47 -5.67 -6.89
C PHE A 53 5.18 -4.75 -7.89
N ALA A 54 6.52 -4.72 -7.86
CA ALA A 54 7.31 -3.90 -8.78
C ALA A 54 7.04 -4.27 -10.24
N ASP A 55 7.04 -5.56 -10.56
CA ASP A 55 6.77 -6.07 -11.89
C ASP A 55 5.37 -5.70 -12.38
N ARG A 56 4.35 -5.88 -11.54
CA ARG A 56 2.97 -5.55 -11.90
C ARG A 56 2.80 -4.06 -12.18
N VAL A 57 3.41 -3.19 -11.37
CA VAL A 57 3.35 -1.74 -11.58
C VAL A 57 3.93 -1.37 -12.95
N ILE A 58 5.10 -1.92 -13.30
CA ILE A 58 5.77 -1.61 -14.57
C ILE A 58 5.01 -2.20 -15.77
N GLN A 59 4.48 -3.42 -15.63
CA GLN A 59 3.88 -4.15 -16.75
C GLN A 59 2.40 -3.79 -17.00
N ARG A 60 1.65 -3.38 -15.96
CA ARG A 60 0.19 -3.31 -16.01
C ARG A 60 -0.39 -1.91 -15.82
N PHE A 61 0.42 -0.95 -15.40
CA PHE A 61 -0.02 0.43 -15.16
C PHE A 61 0.76 1.42 -16.01
N THR A 62 0.04 2.41 -16.49
CA THR A 62 0.59 3.50 -17.30
C THR A 62 0.79 4.76 -16.46
N SER A 63 1.60 5.72 -16.94
CA SER A 63 1.79 7.00 -16.25
C SER A 63 0.47 7.74 -15.96
N ASP A 64 -0.52 7.63 -16.84
CA ASP A 64 -1.83 8.29 -16.65
C ASP A 64 -2.61 7.72 -15.46
N GLU A 65 -2.29 6.49 -15.06
CA GLU A 65 -2.92 5.80 -13.93
C GLU A 65 -2.17 6.01 -12.62
N PHE A 66 -1.05 6.73 -12.64
CA PHE A 66 -0.18 6.93 -11.48
C PHE A 66 -0.90 7.54 -10.26
N GLU A 67 -1.70 8.58 -10.48
CA GLU A 67 -2.45 9.25 -9.42
C GLU A 67 -3.57 8.34 -8.85
N ASN A 68 -4.20 7.53 -9.71
CA ASN A 68 -5.22 6.57 -9.29
C ASN A 68 -4.58 5.44 -8.48
N LEU A 69 -3.47 4.88 -8.94
CA LEU A 69 -2.73 3.81 -8.28
C LEU A 69 -2.20 4.24 -6.91
N SER A 70 -1.50 5.37 -6.83
CA SER A 70 -0.99 5.90 -5.54
C SER A 70 -2.12 6.19 -4.55
N SER A 71 -3.27 6.67 -5.03
CA SER A 71 -4.44 6.93 -4.20
C SER A 71 -5.12 5.64 -3.72
N ALA A 72 -5.23 4.64 -4.59
CA ALA A 72 -5.77 3.32 -4.26
C ALA A 72 -4.92 2.63 -3.20
N ILE A 73 -3.59 2.62 -3.36
CA ILE A 73 -2.67 2.04 -2.37
C ILE A 73 -2.78 2.79 -1.04
N SER A 74 -2.82 4.12 -1.07
CA SER A 74 -2.98 4.93 0.16
C SER A 74 -4.30 4.64 0.89
N ARG A 75 -5.39 4.41 0.16
CA ARG A 75 -6.66 3.97 0.75
C ARG A 75 -6.55 2.55 1.31
N ALA A 76 -5.92 1.64 0.58
CA ALA A 76 -5.71 0.26 1.04
C ALA A 76 -4.94 0.22 2.36
N ILE A 77 -3.84 0.96 2.47
CA ILE A 77 -3.05 1.08 3.69
C ILE A 77 -3.89 1.58 4.87
N ARG A 78 -4.77 2.57 4.64
CA ARG A 78 -5.63 3.14 5.69
C ARG A 78 -6.80 2.23 6.08
N GLN A 79 -7.23 1.33 5.20
CA GLN A 79 -8.30 0.36 5.47
C GLN A 79 -7.79 -0.85 6.25
N THR A 80 -6.50 -1.14 6.15
CA THR A 80 -5.88 -2.23 6.92
C THR A 80 -5.44 -1.78 8.31
N ALA A 81 -5.86 -2.51 9.34
CA ALA A 81 -5.43 -2.23 10.71
C ALA A 81 -3.92 -2.42 10.86
N PRO A 82 -3.21 -1.53 11.59
CA PRO A 82 -1.83 -1.77 11.98
C PRO A 82 -1.71 -3.04 12.83
N GLN A 83 -0.55 -3.70 12.77
CA GLN A 83 -0.28 -4.87 13.59
C GLN A 83 0.19 -4.40 14.97
N GLU A 84 -0.40 -4.93 16.05
CA GLU A 84 -0.03 -4.57 17.41
C GLU A 84 1.39 -5.04 17.75
N SER A 85 2.12 -4.21 18.50
CA SER A 85 3.47 -4.53 18.97
C SER A 85 3.35 -5.36 20.24
N GLY A 86 3.67 -6.66 20.18
CA GLY A 86 3.73 -7.49 21.40
C GLY A 86 3.45 -8.98 21.23
N CYS A 87 2.83 -9.42 20.14
CA CYS A 87 2.67 -10.85 19.90
C CYS A 87 3.42 -11.27 18.62
N GLU A 88 3.90 -12.51 18.60
CA GLU A 88 4.46 -13.21 17.43
C GLU A 88 3.37 -13.47 16.37
N HIS A 89 2.70 -12.43 15.92
CA HIS A 89 1.74 -12.53 14.84
C HIS A 89 2.52 -12.68 13.54
N LYS A 90 2.33 -13.82 12.87
CA LYS A 90 2.69 -13.96 11.45
C LYS A 90 2.06 -12.81 10.68
N THR A 91 2.81 -12.15 9.80
CA THR A 91 2.24 -11.12 8.92
C THR A 91 1.20 -11.78 8.02
N ILE A 92 -0.04 -11.27 8.08
CA ILE A 92 -1.15 -11.77 7.26
C ILE A 92 -1.34 -10.81 6.09
N SER A 93 -1.34 -11.36 4.88
CA SER A 93 -1.69 -10.61 3.68
C SER A 93 -3.17 -10.26 3.66
N GLN A 94 -3.46 -9.03 3.26
CA GLN A 94 -4.82 -8.51 3.16
C GLN A 94 -5.05 -8.03 1.73
N LYS A 95 -6.12 -8.54 1.11
CA LYS A 95 -6.59 -8.11 -0.21
C LYS A 95 -7.59 -6.97 -0.03
N ILE A 96 -7.28 -5.83 -0.62
CA ILE A 96 -8.14 -4.65 -0.61
C ILE A 96 -8.51 -4.27 -2.04
N VAL A 97 -9.80 -4.11 -2.30
CA VAL A 97 -10.32 -3.67 -3.59
C VAL A 97 -10.75 -2.21 -3.47
N ASP A 98 -10.11 -1.34 -4.25
CA ASP A 98 -10.51 0.07 -4.32
C ASP A 98 -11.71 0.22 -5.26
N SER A 99 -12.92 0.38 -4.71
CA SER A 99 -14.17 0.46 -5.48
C SER A 99 -14.22 1.60 -6.49
N LEU A 100 -13.43 2.66 -6.29
CA LEU A 100 -13.40 3.83 -7.17
C LEU A 100 -12.61 3.58 -8.46
N THR A 101 -11.52 2.84 -8.38
CA THR A 101 -10.60 2.62 -9.51
C THR A 101 -10.58 1.19 -10.01
N GLY A 102 -11.19 0.26 -9.27
CA GLY A 102 -11.09 -1.18 -9.54
C GLY A 102 -9.69 -1.75 -9.27
N ILE A 103 -8.78 -1.00 -8.64
CA ILE A 103 -7.43 -1.48 -8.35
C ILE A 103 -7.47 -2.35 -7.09
N VAL A 104 -6.97 -3.57 -7.23
CA VAL A 104 -6.75 -4.50 -6.14
C VAL A 104 -5.33 -4.34 -5.64
N THR A 105 -5.19 -4.03 -4.35
CA THR A 105 -3.89 -3.98 -3.66
C THR A 105 -3.84 -5.10 -2.62
N ILE A 106 -2.80 -5.92 -2.68
CA ILE A 106 -2.51 -6.91 -1.65
C ILE A 106 -1.32 -6.42 -0.84
N LEU A 107 -1.49 -6.32 0.47
CA LEU A 107 -0.46 -5.79 1.35
C LEU A 107 -0.40 -6.53 2.68
N GLU A 108 0.72 -6.38 3.36
CA GLU A 108 0.95 -6.82 4.73
C GLU A 108 1.29 -5.63 5.60
N ARG A 109 0.77 -5.61 6.82
CA ARG A 109 1.11 -4.58 7.81
C ARG A 109 2.24 -5.09 8.69
N GLN A 110 3.19 -4.22 9.00
CA GLN A 110 4.33 -4.50 9.87
C GLN A 110 4.40 -3.43 10.96
N GLY A 111 3.93 -3.78 12.16
CA GLY A 111 3.79 -2.83 13.26
C GLY A 111 2.85 -1.66 12.93
N LYS A 112 3.12 -0.50 13.52
CA LYS A 112 2.24 0.69 13.44
C LYS A 112 2.25 1.37 12.06
N PHE A 113 3.42 1.49 11.44
CA PHE A 113 3.60 2.27 10.20
C PHE A 113 4.19 1.47 9.03
N GLY A 114 4.70 0.27 9.27
CA GLY A 114 5.29 -0.57 8.23
C GLY A 114 4.22 -1.19 7.33
N THR A 115 4.52 -1.29 6.05
CA THR A 115 3.67 -1.98 5.06
C THR A 115 4.53 -2.58 3.98
N VAL A 116 4.26 -3.84 3.65
CA VAL A 116 4.81 -4.49 2.46
C VAL A 116 3.70 -4.60 1.42
N LEU A 117 3.90 -3.98 0.27
CA LEU A 117 3.03 -4.15 -0.89
C LEU A 117 3.44 -5.45 -1.59
N VAL A 118 2.55 -6.44 -1.57
CA VAL A 118 2.83 -7.80 -2.05
C VAL A 118 2.55 -7.94 -3.53
N THR A 119 1.42 -7.41 -4.01
CA THR A 119 1.12 -7.33 -5.44
C THR A 119 -0.02 -6.33 -5.68
N THR A 120 -0.22 -5.93 -6.93
CA THR A 120 -1.32 -5.05 -7.34
C THR A 120 -1.78 -5.40 -8.75
N TYR A 121 -3.08 -5.32 -9.00
CA TYR A 121 -3.67 -5.59 -10.31
C TYR A 121 -5.03 -4.90 -10.43
N LYS A 122 -5.61 -4.89 -11.63
CA LYS A 122 -6.97 -4.41 -11.87
C LYS A 122 -7.96 -5.56 -11.65
N LEU A 123 -9.09 -5.30 -11.01
CA LEU A 123 -10.14 -6.28 -10.76
C LEU A 123 -10.56 -6.97 -12.07
N GLY A 124 -10.71 -8.30 -12.05
CA GLY A 124 -11.01 -9.08 -13.25
C GLY A 124 -9.78 -9.44 -14.11
N CYS A 125 -8.58 -9.00 -13.71
CA CYS A 125 -7.31 -9.34 -14.35
C CYS A 125 -6.46 -10.31 -13.51
N GLU A 126 -7.08 -11.16 -12.69
CA GLU A 126 -6.39 -12.14 -11.85
C GLU A 126 -5.58 -13.15 -12.67
N ASN A 127 -6.04 -13.43 -13.90
CA ASN A 127 -5.35 -14.27 -14.88
C ASN A 127 -4.04 -13.68 -15.41
N LEU A 128 -3.75 -12.41 -15.10
CA LEU A 128 -2.51 -11.73 -15.52
C LEU A 128 -1.39 -11.86 -14.47
N LEU A 129 -1.66 -12.52 -13.35
CA LEU A 129 -0.65 -12.92 -12.37
C LEU A 129 0.19 -14.06 -12.96
N SER A 130 1.50 -14.03 -12.72
CA SER A 130 2.37 -15.16 -13.04
C SER A 130 1.98 -16.41 -12.25
N ASP A 131 2.35 -17.61 -12.72
CA ASP A 131 2.06 -18.86 -12.02
C ASP A 131 2.61 -18.89 -10.59
N SER A 132 3.79 -18.28 -10.37
CA SER A 132 4.38 -18.12 -9.04
C SER A 132 3.57 -17.19 -8.14
N GLU A 133 3.15 -16.03 -8.65
CA GLU A 133 2.28 -15.10 -7.93
C GLU A 133 0.94 -15.75 -7.59
N LEU A 134 0.33 -16.42 -8.58
CA LEU A 134 -0.95 -17.09 -8.43
C LEU A 134 -0.88 -18.17 -7.35
N ARG A 135 0.18 -19.00 -7.38
CA ARG A 135 0.43 -20.02 -6.35
C ARG A 135 0.60 -19.38 -4.98
N GLU A 136 1.40 -18.32 -4.88
CA GLU A 136 1.61 -17.61 -3.62
C GLU A 136 0.31 -17.03 -3.06
N MET A 137 -0.50 -16.39 -3.90
CA MET A 137 -1.78 -15.81 -3.49
C MET A 137 -2.78 -16.89 -3.04
N LYS A 138 -2.81 -18.05 -3.72
CA LYS A 138 -3.63 -19.21 -3.30
C LYS A 138 -3.15 -19.80 -1.97
N LEU A 139 -1.84 -19.95 -1.78
CA LEU A 139 -1.28 -20.43 -0.51
C LEU A 139 -1.60 -19.50 0.66
N ARG A 140 -1.75 -18.20 0.39
CA ARG A 140 -2.15 -17.17 1.35
C ARG A 140 -3.68 -17.05 1.51
N GLY A 141 -4.48 -17.80 0.75
CA GLY A 141 -5.95 -17.76 0.80
C GLY A 141 -6.59 -16.48 0.25
N LEU A 142 -5.92 -15.80 -0.69
CA LEU A 142 -6.33 -14.48 -1.22
C LEU A 142 -7.05 -14.55 -2.57
N LEU A 143 -7.04 -15.73 -3.20
CA LEU A 143 -7.66 -16.07 -4.49
C LEU A 143 -8.35 -17.42 -4.41
#